data_AF-A0A1R1YHE3-F1
#
_entry.id   AF-A0A1R1YHE3-F1
#
_cell.length_a   1.000
_cell.length_b   1.000
_cell.length_c   1.000
_cell.angle_alpha   90.00
_cell.angle_beta   90.00
_cell.angle_gamma   90.00
#
_symmetry.space_group_name_H-M   'P 1'
#
loop_
_entity.id
_entity.type
_entity.pdbx_description
1 polymer ?
#
loop_
_entity_poly.entity_id
_entity_poly.type
_entity_poly.pdbx_seq_one_letter_code
_entity_poly.pdbx_strand_id
1 'polypeptide(L)'
;MSTGQELPPKGGFPNISYSRRLPKKGPTGFVMLAGVASVMVYGWYNVFHGLRERRELEREKMWSRIFLLPLLTAETDRDEYRRNLAATERE
;
A
#
# COMPACT_ATOMS: atom_id res chain seq x y z
N MET A 1 50.07 47.34 -51.17
CA MET A 1 49.04 46.77 -50.29
C MET A 1 49.75 46.14 -49.11
N SER A 2 49.63 46.71 -47.91
CA SER A 2 50.08 46.03 -46.70
C SER A 2 49.15 44.83 -46.50
N THR A 3 49.63 43.64 -46.83
CA THR A 3 48.93 42.39 -46.53
C THR A 3 49.18 42.06 -45.07
N GLY A 4 48.50 42.78 -44.18
CA GLY A 4 48.52 42.48 -42.75
C GLY A 4 47.93 41.10 -42.53
N GLN A 5 48.76 40.15 -42.13
CA GLN A 5 48.31 38.81 -41.77
C GLN A 5 47.75 38.86 -40.35
N GLU A 6 46.47 38.52 -40.20
CA GLU A 6 45.82 38.37 -38.89
C GLU A 6 46.49 37.22 -38.14
N LEU A 7 47.02 37.53 -36.95
CA LEU A 7 47.74 36.60 -36.09
C LEU A 7 46.97 36.45 -34.78
N PRO A 8 47.00 35.27 -34.14
CA PRO A 8 46.40 35.11 -32.82
C PRO A 8 47.09 36.02 -31.80
N PRO A 9 46.36 36.50 -30.77
CA PRO A 9 46.94 37.33 -29.72
C PRO A 9 48.10 36.61 -29.03
N LYS A 10 49.15 37.36 -28.63
CA LYS A 10 50.28 36.84 -27.85
C LYS A 10 49.77 36.33 -26.50
N GLY A 11 49.44 35.04 -26.43
CA GLY A 11 48.78 34.39 -25.29
C GLY A 11 47.71 33.36 -25.68
N GLY A 12 47.27 33.34 -26.94
CA GLY A 12 46.26 32.40 -27.43
C GLY A 12 44.83 32.76 -27.01
N PHE A 13 43.86 31.99 -27.52
CA PHE A 13 42.45 32.16 -27.16
C PHE A 13 42.13 31.42 -25.84
N PRO A 14 41.13 31.90 -25.07
CA PRO A 14 40.68 31.20 -23.89
C PRO A 14 40.15 29.80 -24.25
N ASN A 15 40.33 28.85 -23.35
CA ASN A 15 39.90 27.48 -23.59
C ASN A 15 38.37 27.37 -23.52
N ILE A 16 37.73 27.11 -24.66
CA ILE A 16 36.28 27.00 -24.77
C ILE A 16 35.87 25.57 -24.42
N SER A 17 35.06 25.41 -23.39
CA SER A 17 34.53 24.10 -22.99
C SER A 17 33.48 23.62 -24.00
N TYR A 18 33.88 22.74 -24.92
CA TYR A 18 32.99 22.13 -25.93
C TYR A 18 32.16 20.95 -25.37
N SER A 19 32.55 20.38 -24.23
CA SER A 19 31.87 19.23 -23.63
C SER A 19 30.54 19.62 -22.97
N ARG A 20 29.51 18.79 -23.17
CA ARG A 20 28.20 18.95 -22.52
C ARG A 20 28.32 18.78 -21.00
N ARG A 21 27.94 19.80 -20.22
CA ARG A 21 27.91 19.77 -18.74
C ARG A 21 26.48 19.62 -18.24
N LEU A 22 26.08 18.39 -17.89
CA LEU A 22 24.82 18.16 -17.18
C LEU A 22 25.08 17.98 -15.70
N PRO A 23 24.46 18.80 -14.83
CA PRO A 23 24.48 18.54 -13.41
C PRO A 23 23.68 17.27 -13.13
N LYS A 24 24.27 16.32 -12.39
CA LYS A 24 23.53 15.19 -11.83
C LYS A 24 22.68 15.72 -10.68
N LYS A 25 21.45 16.13 -11.00
CA LYS A 25 20.48 16.62 -10.02
C LYS A 25 19.65 15.46 -9.52
N GLY A 26 19.51 15.34 -8.20
CA GLY A 26 18.63 14.38 -7.54
C GLY A 26 19.34 13.52 -6.48
N PRO A 27 18.55 12.91 -5.58
CA PRO A 27 19.08 11.95 -4.62
C PRO A 27 19.66 10.73 -5.33
N THR A 28 20.66 10.10 -4.72
CA THR A 28 21.23 8.85 -5.22
C THR A 28 20.18 7.72 -5.19
N GLY A 29 20.33 6.72 -6.07
CA GLY A 29 19.38 5.61 -6.17
C GLY A 29 19.14 4.89 -4.84
N PHE A 30 20.20 4.75 -4.03
CA PHE A 30 20.10 4.18 -2.68
C PHE A 30 19.19 5.00 -1.75
N VAL A 31 19.28 6.33 -1.79
CA VAL A 31 18.45 7.21 -0.96
C VAL A 31 16.98 7.10 -1.36
N MET A 32 16.69 6.97 -2.66
CA MET A 32 15.33 6.75 -3.14
C MET A 32 14.77 5.41 -2.66
N LEU A 33 15.56 4.33 -2.77
CA LEU A 33 15.15 3.00 -2.29
C LEU A 33 14.93 2.98 -0.77
N ALA A 34 15.83 3.60 -0.01
CA ALA A 34 15.69 3.72 1.44
C ALA A 34 14.44 4.53 1.83
N GLY A 35 14.13 5.59 1.10
CA GLY A 35 12.91 6.38 1.30
C GLY A 35 11.62 5.60 1.03
N VAL A 36 11.59 4.78 -0.01
CA VAL A 36 10.43 3.92 -0.29
C VAL A 36 10.30 2.83 0.77
N ALA A 37 11.41 2.19 1.14
CA ALA A 37 11.42 1.13 2.14
C ALA A 37 10.93 1.64 3.51
N SER A 38 11.34 2.83 3.93
CA SER A 38 10.90 3.40 5.22
C SER A 38 9.40 3.71 5.24
N VAL A 39 8.85 4.25 4.15
CA VAL A 39 7.39 4.47 4.02
C VAL A 39 6.63 3.13 4.07
N MET A 40 7.14 2.10 3.39
CA MET A 40 6.51 0.77 3.42
C MET A 40 6.52 0.15 4.82
N VAL A 41 7.64 0.21 5.53
CA VAL A 41 7.76 -0.31 6.90
C VAL A 41 6.78 0.40 7.84
N TYR A 42 6.69 1.73 7.74
CA TYR A 42 5.73 2.51 8.53
C TYR A 42 4.27 2.17 8.20
N GLY A 43 3.95 2.02 6.91
CA GLY A 43 2.62 1.59 6.48
C GLY A 43 2.24 0.22 7.06
N TRP A 44 3.16 -0.74 7.01
CA TRP A 44 2.95 -2.08 7.57
C TRP A 44 2.73 -2.08 9.08
N TYR A 45 3.45 -1.24 9.81
CA TYR A 45 3.26 -1.09 11.26
C TYR A 45 1.82 -0.67 11.61
N ASN A 46 1.27 0.32 10.89
CA ASN A 46 -0.10 0.78 11.12
C ASN A 46 -1.14 -0.29 10.74
N VAL A 47 -0.93 -0.99 9.63
CA VAL A 47 -1.80 -2.09 9.19
C VAL A 47 -1.83 -3.21 10.22
N PHE A 48 -0.68 -3.55 10.83
CA PHE A 48 -0.60 -4.59 11.85
C PHE A 48 -1.48 -4.27 13.07
N HIS A 49 -1.46 -3.03 13.55
CA HIS A 49 -2.33 -2.59 14.64
C HIS A 49 -3.80 -2.65 14.26
N GLY A 50 -4.17 -2.16 13.07
CA GLY A 50 -5.55 -2.25 12.59
C GLY A 50 -6.05 -3.69 12.44
N LEU A 51 -5.20 -4.61 11.99
CA LEU A 51 -5.54 -6.03 11.91
C LEU A 51 -5.78 -6.65 13.29
N ARG A 52 -5.03 -6.23 14.31
CA ARG A 52 -5.24 -6.72 15.67
C ARG A 52 -6.61 -6.29 16.20
N GLU A 53 -6.95 -5.03 16.03
CA GLU A 53 -8.27 -4.49 16.43
C GLU A 53 -9.40 -5.20 15.69
N ARG A 54 -9.28 -5.38 14.37
CA ARG A 54 -10.30 -6.12 13.58
C ARG A 54 -10.51 -7.55 14.07
N ARG A 55 -9.45 -8.26 14.48
CA ARG A 55 -9.58 -9.62 15.05
C ARG A 55 -10.26 -9.61 16.41
N GLU A 56 -10.09 -8.55 17.21
CA GLU A 56 -10.79 -8.39 18.48
C GLU A 56 -12.29 -8.17 18.23
N LEU A 57 -12.66 -7.29 17.30
CA LEU A 57 -14.05 -7.07 16.88
C LEU A 57 -14.70 -8.33 16.29
N GLU A 58 -13.98 -9.07 15.44
CA GLU A 58 -14.47 -10.34 14.88
C GLU A 58 -14.69 -11.39 15.96
N ARG A 59 -13.83 -11.43 16.99
CA ARG A 59 -14.04 -12.28 18.16
C ARG A 59 -15.30 -11.87 18.89
N GLU A 60 -15.47 -10.60 19.23
CA GLU A 60 -16.67 -10.13 19.93
C GLU A 60 -17.94 -10.49 19.17
N LYS A 61 -17.95 -10.30 17.84
CA LYS A 61 -19.06 -10.72 16.97
C LYS A 61 -19.28 -12.24 16.98
N MET A 62 -18.22 -13.03 17.01
CA MET A 62 -18.34 -14.49 17.07
C MET A 62 -18.89 -14.92 18.43
N TRP A 63 -18.40 -14.33 19.52
CA TRP A 63 -18.88 -14.60 20.88
C TRP A 63 -20.36 -14.28 21.01
N SER A 64 -20.82 -13.11 20.55
CA SER A 64 -22.25 -12.77 20.58
C SER A 64 -23.10 -13.78 19.80
N ARG A 65 -22.62 -14.24 18.64
CA ARG A 65 -23.28 -15.30 17.87
C ARG A 65 -23.35 -16.62 18.63
N ILE A 66 -22.26 -17.07 19.24
CA ILE A 66 -22.21 -18.33 19.99
C ILE A 66 -23.25 -18.34 21.12
N PHE A 67 -23.46 -17.22 21.81
CA PHE A 67 -24.46 -17.13 22.87
C PHE A 67 -25.90 -17.12 22.37
N LEU A 68 -26.16 -16.49 21.22
CA LEU A 68 -27.52 -16.39 20.66
C LEU A 68 -27.93 -17.64 19.87
N LEU A 69 -26.96 -18.35 19.30
CA LEU A 69 -27.22 -19.48 18.40
C LEU A 69 -28.07 -20.59 19.03
N PRO A 70 -27.85 -21.04 20.27
CA PRO A 70 -28.69 -22.07 20.89
C PRO A 70 -30.17 -21.69 20.99
N LEU A 71 -30.47 -20.43 21.31
CA LEU A 71 -31.84 -19.93 21.39
C LEU A 71 -32.49 -19.95 20.00
N LEU A 72 -31.80 -19.39 18.99
CA LEU A 72 -32.30 -19.33 17.61
C LEU A 72 -32.48 -20.74 17.01
N THR A 73 -31.56 -21.66 17.29
CA THR A 73 -31.66 -23.06 16.88
C THR A 73 -32.85 -23.74 17.55
N ALA A 74 -33.11 -23.51 18.83
CA ALA A 74 -34.26 -24.07 19.53
C ALA A 74 -35.61 -23.53 19.00
N GLU A 75 -35.67 -22.25 18.64
CA GLU A 75 -36.86 -21.68 17.99
C GLU A 75 -37.10 -22.30 16.60
N THR A 76 -36.03 -22.43 15.81
CA THR A 76 -36.09 -23.05 14.47
C THR A 76 -36.56 -24.49 14.53
N ASP A 77 -36.02 -25.29 15.46
CA ASP A 77 -36.38 -26.69 15.66
C ASP A 77 -37.87 -26.87 16.03
N ARG A 78 -38.41 -25.99 16.89
CA ARG A 78 -39.85 -26.00 17.23
C ARG A 78 -40.73 -25.72 16.01
N ASP A 79 -40.35 -24.75 15.18
CA ASP A 79 -41.12 -24.39 13.99
C ASP A 79 -41.03 -25.46 12.90
N GLU A 80 -39.87 -26.12 12.74
CA GLU A 80 -39.70 -27.27 11.86
C GLU A 80 -40.57 -28.45 12.31
N TYR A 81 -40.54 -28.79 13.60
CA TYR A 81 -41.36 -29.85 14.16
C TYR A 81 -42.86 -29.62 13.89
N ARG A 82 -43.35 -28.39 14.14
CA ARG A 82 -44.76 -28.03 13.87
C ARG A 82 -45.14 -28.18 12.40
N ARG A 83 -44.24 -27.79 11.48
CA ARG A 83 -44.48 -27.94 10.03
C ARG A 83 -44.49 -29.40 9.60
N ASN A 84 -43.59 -30.21 10.15
CA ASN A 84 -43.51 -31.63 9.84
C ASN A 84 -44.77 -32.37 10.30
N LEU A 85 -45.25 -32.11 11.52
CA LEU A 85 -46.51 -32.69 12.00
C LEU A 85 -47.69 -32.32 11.09
N ALA A 86 -47.83 -31.04 10.74
CA ALA A 86 -48.88 -30.59 9.85
C ALA A 86 -48.77 -31.15 8.42
N ALA A 87 -47.59 -31.60 7.99
CA ALA A 87 -47.39 -32.29 6.72
C ALA A 87 -47.82 -33.76 6.84
N THR A 88 -47.39 -34.47 7.88
CA THR A 88 -47.78 -35.86 8.15
C THR A 88 -49.29 -36.01 8.33
N GLU A 89 -49.97 -35.05 8.98
CA GLU A 89 -51.44 -35.07 9.12
C GLU A 89 -52.19 -34.86 7.80
N ARG A 90 -51.52 -34.36 6.74
CA ARG A 90 -52.12 -34.22 5.40
C ARG A 90 -51.91 -35.45 4.52
N GLU A 91 -50.93 -36.29 4.84
CA GLU A 91 -50.63 -37.55 4.15
C GLU A 91 -51.58 -38.66 4.60
#